data_AF-A0A1F4MQX3-F1
#
_entry.id   AF-A0A1F4MQX3-F1
#
_cell.length_a   1.000
_cell.length_b   1.000
_cell.length_c   1.000
_cell.angle_alpha   90.00
_cell.angle_beta   90.00
_cell.angle_gamma   90.00
#
_symmetry.space_group_name_H-M   'P 1'
#
loop_
_entity.id
_entity.type
_entity.pdbx_description
1 polymer ?
#
loop_
_entity_poly.entity_id
_entity_poly.type
_entity_poly.pdbx_seq_one_letter_code
_entity_poly.pdbx_strand_id
1 'polypeptide(L)'
;MQLRLDQLPAHLSKGAGALKPVYTLYGDEPLLAQEAGDAIRAAARAAGYTERQVHTVSGAHFDWSGLLGAASEMSLFGDKQIIEIRIPSGKPGKDGSQALQQYCDAAQGNDGLLTLITLPRLDKTQLNSAWFTALDGTGLTLRCDPIERAQLPLWIAQRLSAQGQQVEPGEAGQRTLAFFADRVEGNLLAAHQEIVKLGLLHPPGTLTIGQIEDAVVDVARFNVFKLSEAVLSGQIERTLRMIDGLQAEGEAAVLVHWALTEDILGLYRARTALDGGKPLPMVLREQRVWGPRERLFERILPHTRAAALARLVAHASTVDGIVKGLRHPQWPQDGWEALRRLALELAQTAQGNAPVASRR
;
A
#
# COMPACT_ATOMS: atom_id res chain seq x y z
N MET A 1 1.51 19.45 12.01
CA MET A 1 2.89 19.30 11.57
C MET A 1 3.10 17.83 11.25
N GLN A 2 3.62 17.53 10.06
CA GLN A 2 3.81 16.14 9.66
C GLN A 2 5.06 15.52 10.32
N LEU A 3 4.89 14.36 10.96
CA LEU A 3 5.99 13.55 11.50
C LEU A 3 6.11 12.28 10.66
N ARG A 4 7.35 11.89 10.31
CA ARG A 4 7.57 10.59 9.66
C ARG A 4 7.37 9.47 10.67
N LEU A 5 6.81 8.35 10.23
CA LEU A 5 6.43 7.25 11.12
C LEU A 5 7.64 6.67 11.90
N ASP A 6 8.80 6.59 11.25
CA ASP A 6 10.07 6.14 11.86
C ASP A 6 10.54 7.05 13.02
N GLN A 7 10.09 8.29 13.08
CA GLN A 7 10.43 9.26 14.14
C GLN A 7 9.46 9.20 15.33
N LEU A 8 8.35 8.48 15.22
CA LEU A 8 7.34 8.41 16.28
C LEU A 8 7.91 7.85 17.60
N PRO A 9 8.68 6.74 17.63
CA PRO A 9 9.22 6.22 18.88
C PRO A 9 10.12 7.23 19.61
N ALA A 10 11.00 7.91 18.86
CA ALA A 10 11.90 8.94 19.41
C ALA A 10 11.15 10.21 19.86
N HIS A 11 9.98 10.49 19.27
CA HIS A 11 9.09 11.56 19.74
C HIS A 11 8.45 11.19 21.07
N LEU A 12 7.87 9.99 21.17
CA LEU A 12 7.18 9.51 22.36
C LEU A 12 8.13 9.27 23.54
N SER A 13 9.39 8.93 23.29
CA SER A 13 10.40 8.72 24.35
C SER A 13 10.84 10.00 25.05
N LYS A 14 10.47 11.19 24.54
CA LYS A 14 10.76 12.48 25.19
C LYS A 14 9.91 12.75 26.44
N GLY A 15 8.96 11.87 26.74
CA GLY A 15 8.12 11.92 27.95
C GLY A 15 6.86 12.76 27.79
N ALA A 16 6.09 12.89 28.88
CA ALA A 16 4.75 13.47 28.88
C ALA A 16 4.69 14.90 28.31
N GLY A 17 5.70 15.75 28.54
CA GLY A 17 5.74 17.13 28.03
C GLY A 17 5.94 17.25 26.52
N ALA A 18 6.27 16.16 25.83
CA ALA A 18 6.39 16.14 24.37
C ALA A 18 5.14 15.61 23.67
N LEU A 19 4.18 15.05 24.42
CA LEU A 19 2.92 14.60 23.85
C LEU A 19 2.16 15.78 23.25
N LYS A 20 1.52 15.53 22.11
CA LYS A 20 0.69 16.52 21.42
C LYS A 20 -0.78 16.23 21.68
N PRO A 21 -1.63 17.26 21.73
CA PRO A 21 -3.05 17.08 22.05
C PRO A 21 -3.80 16.27 20.97
N VAL A 22 -3.31 16.31 19.73
CA VAL A 22 -3.91 15.58 18.59
C VAL A 22 -2.83 14.80 17.84
N TYR A 23 -3.12 13.54 17.56
CA TYR A 23 -2.37 12.68 16.66
C TYR A 23 -3.30 12.21 15.53
N THR A 24 -2.94 12.49 14.28
CA THR A 24 -3.73 12.08 13.11
C THR A 24 -2.97 11.02 12.32
N LEU A 25 -3.50 9.80 12.27
CA LEU A 25 -2.99 8.70 11.46
C LEU A 25 -3.84 8.60 10.18
N TYR A 26 -3.19 8.62 9.02
CA TYR A 26 -3.89 8.45 7.74
C TYR A 26 -3.07 7.62 6.76
N GLY A 27 -3.73 6.78 5.97
CA GLY A 27 -3.08 5.97 4.94
C GLY A 27 -3.76 4.64 4.68
N ASP A 28 -3.14 3.82 3.83
CA ASP A 28 -3.69 2.55 3.35
C ASP A 28 -2.96 1.32 3.94
N GLU A 29 -2.03 1.51 4.89
CA GLU A 29 -1.32 0.40 5.54
C GLU A 29 -1.82 0.18 6.98
N PRO A 30 -2.71 -0.81 7.22
CA PRO A 30 -3.35 -1.00 8.51
C PRO A 30 -2.38 -1.38 9.62
N LEU A 31 -1.35 -2.18 9.32
CA LEU A 31 -0.38 -2.59 10.36
C LEU A 31 0.34 -1.37 10.92
N LEU A 32 0.85 -0.50 10.06
CA LEU A 32 1.59 0.70 10.46
C LEU A 32 0.71 1.68 11.24
N ALA A 33 -0.54 1.85 10.81
CA ALA A 33 -1.50 2.67 11.54
C ALA A 33 -1.82 2.09 12.92
N GLN A 34 -1.99 0.77 13.02
CA GLN A 34 -2.24 0.09 14.29
C GLN A 34 -1.05 0.24 15.25
N GLU A 35 0.17 -0.04 14.79
CA GLU A 35 1.39 0.08 15.60
C GLU A 35 1.63 1.52 16.07
N ALA A 36 1.40 2.50 15.20
CA ALA A 36 1.48 3.91 15.57
C ALA A 36 0.45 4.26 16.66
N GLY A 37 -0.79 3.83 16.48
CA GLY A 37 -1.87 4.03 17.45
C GLY A 37 -1.58 3.34 18.79
N ASP A 38 -1.05 2.12 18.77
CA ASP A 38 -0.62 1.39 19.96
C ASP A 38 0.51 2.11 20.71
N ALA A 39 1.52 2.59 19.99
CA ALA A 39 2.62 3.33 20.59
C ALA A 39 2.13 4.64 21.24
N ILE A 40 1.27 5.41 20.55
CA ILE A 40 0.69 6.65 21.09
C ILE A 40 -0.14 6.35 22.34
N ARG A 41 -0.99 5.31 22.30
CA ARG A 41 -1.79 4.90 23.46
C ARG A 41 -0.94 4.46 24.65
N ALA A 42 0.12 3.70 24.40
CA ALA A 42 1.04 3.28 25.46
C ALA A 42 1.73 4.49 26.12
N ALA A 43 2.21 5.44 25.31
CA ALA A 43 2.82 6.67 25.81
C ALA A 43 1.82 7.55 26.57
N ALA A 44 0.58 7.67 26.08
CA ALA A 44 -0.50 8.38 26.76
C ALA A 44 -0.82 7.73 28.12
N ARG A 45 -1.00 6.42 28.18
CA ARG A 45 -1.24 5.73 29.46
C ARG A 45 -0.09 5.92 30.45
N ALA A 46 1.15 5.86 29.99
CA ALA A 46 2.32 6.15 30.82
C ALA A 46 2.35 7.60 31.33
N ALA A 47 1.70 8.54 30.63
CA ALA A 47 1.56 9.94 31.03
C ALA A 47 0.28 10.25 31.85
N GLY A 48 -0.45 9.20 32.29
CA GLY A 48 -1.61 9.32 33.16
C GLY A 48 -2.96 9.43 32.45
N TYR A 49 -3.02 9.14 31.15
CA TYR A 49 -4.28 9.06 30.40
C TYR A 49 -4.89 7.67 30.53
N THR A 50 -5.79 7.48 31.49
CA THR A 50 -6.36 6.16 31.85
C THR A 50 -7.72 5.92 31.20
N GLU A 51 -8.50 6.98 30.95
CA GLU A 51 -9.81 6.88 30.32
C GLU A 51 -9.69 6.80 28.79
N ARG A 52 -10.62 6.08 28.16
CA ARG A 52 -10.65 5.91 26.72
C ARG A 52 -12.07 5.91 26.17
N GLN A 53 -12.35 6.84 25.27
CA GLN A 53 -13.59 6.90 24.51
C GLN A 53 -13.29 6.69 23.02
N VAL A 54 -14.18 6.00 22.31
CA VAL A 54 -14.01 5.71 20.87
C VAL A 54 -15.26 6.12 20.12
N HIS A 55 -15.09 7.04 19.18
CA HIS A 55 -16.13 7.53 18.28
C HIS A 55 -15.84 7.07 16.86
N THR A 56 -16.77 6.33 16.27
CA THR A 56 -16.70 5.97 14.85
C THR A 56 -17.70 6.79 14.07
N VAL A 57 -17.20 7.65 13.19
CA VAL A 57 -17.99 8.49 12.30
C VAL A 57 -18.50 7.62 11.16
N SER A 58 -19.68 7.05 11.34
CA SER A 58 -20.39 6.24 10.35
C SER A 58 -21.78 6.79 10.06
N GLY A 59 -22.18 6.75 8.79
CA GLY A 59 -23.49 7.23 8.35
C GLY A 59 -23.55 8.73 8.11
N ALA A 60 -24.70 9.22 7.64
CA ALA A 60 -24.92 10.62 7.28
C ALA A 60 -25.15 11.54 8.50
N HIS A 61 -25.51 10.97 9.66
CA HIS A 61 -25.94 11.69 10.86
C HIS A 61 -25.13 11.28 12.08
N PHE A 62 -23.81 11.46 12.02
CA PHE A 62 -22.97 11.31 13.20
C PHE A 62 -23.21 12.50 14.16
N ASP A 63 -23.34 12.21 15.45
CA ASP A 63 -23.52 13.22 16.50
C ASP A 63 -22.19 13.92 16.85
N TRP A 64 -21.92 15.01 16.14
CA TRP A 64 -20.79 15.88 16.40
C TRP A 64 -20.92 16.67 17.71
N SER A 65 -22.13 16.85 18.22
CA SER A 65 -22.33 17.59 19.48
C SER A 65 -21.85 16.78 20.68
N GLY A 66 -22.09 15.47 20.68
CA GLY A 66 -21.55 14.56 21.70
C GLY A 66 -20.02 14.52 21.69
N LEU A 67 -19.39 14.54 20.52
CA LEU A 67 -17.92 14.58 20.41
C LEU A 67 -17.33 15.88 20.97
N LEU A 68 -17.93 17.03 20.66
CA LEU A 68 -17.50 18.33 21.18
C LEU A 68 -17.72 18.44 22.69
N GLY A 69 -18.82 17.86 23.19
CA GLY A 69 -19.09 17.75 24.62
C GLY A 69 -17.99 16.98 25.34
N ALA A 70 -17.63 15.79 24.86
CA ALA A 70 -16.58 14.96 25.44
C ALA A 70 -15.21 15.67 25.47
N ALA A 71 -14.88 16.46 24.44
CA ALA A 71 -13.65 17.24 24.38
C ALA A 71 -13.60 18.40 25.40
N SER A 72 -14.78 18.93 25.73
CA SER A 72 -14.96 20.09 26.61
C SER A 72 -15.15 19.68 28.08
N GLU A 73 -15.32 18.40 28.36
CA GLU A 73 -15.32 17.85 29.72
C GLU A 73 -13.92 18.03 30.33
N MET A 74 -13.73 19.16 31.02
CA MET A 74 -12.56 19.39 31.86
C MET A 74 -12.70 18.57 33.12
N SER A 75 -11.85 17.57 33.25
CA SER A 75 -11.73 16.79 34.47
C SER A 75 -11.16 17.66 35.59
N LEU A 76 -12.03 18.21 36.44
CA LEU A 76 -11.62 19.01 37.60
C LEU A 76 -10.93 18.16 38.69
N PHE A 77 -11.17 16.85 38.67
CA PHE A 77 -10.63 15.87 39.63
C PHE A 77 -10.39 14.47 39.05
N GLY A 78 -10.80 14.21 37.81
CA GLY A 78 -10.73 12.87 37.21
C GLY A 78 -9.49 12.67 36.36
N ASP A 79 -9.35 11.45 35.88
CA ASP A 79 -8.20 11.03 35.12
C ASP A 79 -8.14 11.73 33.75
N LYS A 80 -6.94 11.79 33.16
CA LYS A 80 -6.79 12.27 31.80
C LYS A 80 -7.40 11.25 30.83
N GLN A 81 -7.92 11.72 29.71
CA GLN A 81 -8.70 10.91 28.76
C GLN A 81 -8.08 10.86 27.37
N ILE A 82 -8.23 9.70 26.73
CA ILE A 82 -7.93 9.46 25.31
C ILE A 82 -9.24 9.42 24.52
N ILE A 83 -9.43 10.33 23.57
CA ILE A 83 -10.53 10.27 22.60
C ILE A 83 -10.00 9.72 21.28
N GLU A 84 -10.53 8.58 20.84
CA GLU A 84 -10.28 8.04 19.50
C GLU A 84 -11.40 8.42 18.53
N ILE A 85 -11.04 9.02 17.40
CA ILE A 85 -11.99 9.37 16.34
C ILE A 85 -11.62 8.56 15.10
N ARG A 86 -12.54 7.73 14.62
CA ARG A 86 -12.36 6.93 13.40
C ARG A 86 -13.29 7.46 12.32
N ILE A 87 -12.74 7.83 11.16
CA ILE A 87 -13.55 8.29 10.02
C ILE A 87 -13.25 7.38 8.82
N PRO A 88 -13.89 6.19 8.73
CA PRO A 88 -13.57 5.21 7.68
C PRO A 88 -13.75 5.73 6.25
N SER A 89 -14.66 6.68 6.04
CA SER A 89 -14.90 7.31 4.74
C SER A 89 -13.83 8.33 4.34
N GLY A 90 -13.01 8.80 5.29
CA GLY A 90 -12.12 9.95 5.13
C GLY A 90 -12.86 11.29 4.92
N LYS A 91 -14.19 11.30 5.07
CA LYS A 91 -15.04 12.45 4.77
C LYS A 91 -15.94 12.77 5.97
N PRO A 92 -15.61 13.81 6.75
CA PRO A 92 -16.44 14.23 7.88
C PRO A 92 -17.71 15.00 7.46
N GLY A 93 -17.85 15.36 6.18
CA GLY A 93 -18.96 16.20 5.70
C GLY A 93 -18.82 17.67 6.12
N LYS A 94 -19.85 18.48 5.83
CA LYS A 94 -19.84 19.93 6.14
C LYS A 94 -19.86 20.18 7.65
N ASP A 95 -20.82 19.56 8.34
CA ASP A 95 -21.01 19.75 9.77
C ASP A 95 -19.80 19.19 10.55
N GLY A 96 -19.30 18.03 10.15
CA GLY A 96 -18.09 17.45 10.72
C GLY A 96 -16.83 18.24 10.45
N SER A 97 -16.71 18.87 9.28
CA SER A 97 -15.60 19.78 9.01
C SER A 97 -15.58 20.97 9.97
N GLN A 98 -16.74 21.53 10.32
CA GLN A 98 -16.83 22.63 11.29
C GLN A 98 -16.58 22.13 12.72
N ALA A 99 -17.17 21.00 13.09
CA ALA A 99 -16.99 20.39 14.40
C ALA A 99 -15.52 20.00 14.67
N LEU A 100 -14.80 19.44 13.70
CA LEU A 100 -13.38 19.10 13.88
C LEU A 100 -12.49 20.34 14.09
N GLN A 101 -12.83 21.47 13.48
CA GLN A 101 -12.12 22.74 13.72
C GLN A 101 -12.37 23.22 15.15
N GLN A 102 -13.64 23.27 15.58
CA GLN A 102 -13.99 23.63 16.96
C GLN A 102 -13.37 22.67 17.99
N TYR A 103 -13.33 21.38 17.66
CA TYR A 103 -12.68 20.36 18.48
C TYR A 103 -11.19 20.65 18.65
N CYS A 104 -10.49 21.04 17.58
CA CYS A 104 -9.08 21.41 17.65
C CYS A 104 -8.84 22.61 18.56
N ASP A 105 -9.70 23.62 18.46
CA ASP A 105 -9.64 24.80 19.31
C ASP A 105 -9.83 24.44 20.79
N ALA A 106 -10.77 23.54 21.09
CA ALA A 106 -11.04 23.06 22.46
C ALA A 106 -9.93 22.14 23.01
N ALA A 107 -9.35 21.30 22.15
CA ALA A 107 -8.25 20.41 22.54
C ALA A 107 -6.94 21.18 22.78
N GLN A 108 -6.78 22.35 22.18
CA GLN A 108 -5.60 23.18 22.35
C GLN A 108 -5.53 23.77 23.76
N GLY A 109 -4.55 23.32 24.55
CA GLY A 109 -4.37 23.76 25.94
C GLY A 109 -5.12 22.92 26.97
N ASN A 110 -5.81 21.85 26.54
CA ASN A 110 -6.38 20.86 27.45
C ASN A 110 -5.37 19.75 27.74
N ASP A 111 -4.56 19.93 28.80
CA ASP A 111 -3.54 18.95 29.22
C ASP A 111 -4.12 17.61 29.72
N GLY A 112 -5.44 17.55 29.93
CA GLY A 112 -6.18 16.35 30.30
C GLY A 112 -6.70 15.54 29.12
N LEU A 113 -6.54 16.01 27.88
CA LEU A 113 -7.09 15.38 26.68
C LEU A 113 -5.99 15.02 25.67
N LEU A 114 -6.00 13.78 25.20
CA LEU A 114 -5.23 13.35 24.04
C LEU A 114 -6.17 12.73 23.00
N THR A 115 -6.07 13.19 21.76
CA THR A 115 -6.93 12.72 20.68
C THR A 115 -6.13 11.92 19.68
N LEU A 116 -6.64 10.75 19.31
CA LEU A 116 -6.10 9.91 18.24
C LEU A 116 -7.13 9.79 17.12
N ILE A 117 -6.80 10.32 15.94
CA ILE A 117 -7.68 10.31 14.77
C ILE A 117 -7.15 9.29 13.77
N THR A 118 -8.02 8.41 13.27
CA THR A 118 -7.68 7.41 12.24
C THR A 118 -8.51 7.64 10.99
N LEU A 119 -7.82 7.83 9.87
CA LEU A 119 -8.37 8.14 8.55
C LEU A 119 -7.83 7.14 7.52
N PRO A 120 -8.57 6.84 6.43
CA PRO A 120 -7.99 6.20 5.26
C PRO A 120 -7.00 7.14 4.56
N ARG A 121 -6.40 6.70 3.46
CA ARG A 121 -5.66 7.63 2.59
C ARG A 121 -6.56 8.77 2.11
N LEU A 122 -5.98 9.97 2.16
CA LEU A 122 -6.62 11.20 1.75
C LEU A 122 -6.06 11.68 0.41
N ASP A 123 -6.92 12.28 -0.40
CA ASP A 123 -6.51 12.98 -1.61
C ASP A 123 -6.01 14.41 -1.31
N LYS A 124 -5.47 15.08 -2.33
CA LYS A 124 -4.93 16.44 -2.21
C LYS A 124 -6.00 17.47 -1.78
N THR A 125 -7.25 17.28 -2.17
CA THR A 125 -8.36 18.18 -1.82
C THR A 125 -8.69 18.04 -0.34
N GLN A 126 -8.72 16.81 0.18
CA GLN A 126 -8.94 16.51 1.60
C GLN A 126 -7.77 17.01 2.45
N LEU A 127 -6.52 16.80 2.03
CA LEU A 127 -5.34 17.30 2.75
C LEU A 127 -5.28 18.83 2.85
N ASN A 128 -5.84 19.54 1.86
CA ASN A 128 -5.90 21.00 1.84
C ASN A 128 -7.18 21.58 2.45
N SER A 129 -8.06 20.74 2.98
CA SER A 129 -9.32 21.18 3.56
C SER A 129 -9.12 21.81 4.94
N ALA A 130 -10.02 22.74 5.31
CA ALA A 130 -9.93 23.48 6.57
C ALA A 130 -9.87 22.56 7.82
N TRP A 131 -10.65 21.47 7.82
CA TRP A 131 -10.65 20.52 8.94
C TRP A 131 -9.32 19.79 9.07
N PHE A 132 -8.72 19.33 7.96
CA PHE A 132 -7.45 18.62 8.03
C PHE A 132 -6.31 19.57 8.41
N THR A 133 -6.32 20.80 7.89
CA THR A 133 -5.33 21.82 8.27
C THR A 133 -5.43 22.21 9.74
N ALA A 134 -6.62 22.17 10.35
CA ALA A 134 -6.78 22.37 11.79
C ALA A 134 -6.17 21.20 12.59
N LEU A 135 -6.46 19.96 12.20
CA LEU A 135 -5.83 18.77 12.82
C LEU A 135 -4.30 18.84 12.76
N ASP A 136 -3.76 19.19 11.59
CA ASP A 136 -2.33 19.34 11.41
C ASP A 136 -1.78 20.52 12.21
N GLY A 137 -2.48 21.65 12.31
CA GLY A 137 -2.06 22.80 13.10
C GLY A 137 -1.96 22.51 14.60
N THR A 138 -2.93 21.77 15.15
CA THR A 138 -3.02 21.49 16.59
C THR A 138 -2.12 20.33 17.04
N GLY A 139 -1.74 19.44 16.11
CA GLY A 139 -1.13 18.16 16.46
C GLY A 139 -0.01 17.66 15.54
N LEU A 140 0.21 16.35 15.61
CA LEU A 140 1.10 15.63 14.69
C LEU A 140 0.29 14.76 13.75
N THR A 141 0.69 14.80 12.48
CA THR A 141 0.08 13.98 11.44
C THR A 141 1.10 12.96 10.95
N LEU A 142 0.71 11.68 10.93
CA LEU A 142 1.54 10.57 10.49
C LEU A 142 0.89 9.86 9.31
N ARG A 143 1.67 9.73 8.24
CA ARG A 143 1.25 9.04 7.02
C ARG A 143 1.67 7.57 7.11
N CYS A 144 0.69 6.67 6.99
CA CYS A 144 0.84 5.22 7.07
C CYS A 144 0.61 4.62 5.67
N ASP A 145 1.56 4.86 4.76
CA ASP A 145 1.50 4.29 3.40
C ASP A 145 1.97 2.83 3.38
N PRO A 146 1.48 2.02 2.43
CA PRO A 146 2.02 0.69 2.18
C PRO A 146 3.52 0.74 1.87
N ILE A 147 4.24 -0.26 2.34
CA ILE A 147 5.67 -0.38 2.05
C ILE A 147 5.83 -1.01 0.67
N GLU A 148 6.43 -0.24 -0.24
CA GLU A 148 6.66 -0.71 -1.59
C GLU A 148 7.70 -1.84 -1.61
N ARG A 149 7.58 -2.71 -2.62
CA ARG A 149 8.42 -3.91 -2.74
C ARG A 149 9.92 -3.60 -2.62
N ALA A 150 10.39 -2.51 -3.21
CA ALA A 150 11.80 -2.13 -3.15
C ALA A 150 12.29 -1.83 -1.72
N GLN A 151 11.40 -1.48 -0.81
CA GLN A 151 11.69 -1.17 0.59
C GLN A 151 11.45 -2.37 1.52
N LEU A 152 10.69 -3.38 1.09
CA LEU A 152 10.38 -4.57 1.90
C LEU A 152 11.63 -5.29 2.44
N PRO A 153 12.69 -5.55 1.65
CA PRO A 153 13.90 -6.21 2.17
C PRO A 153 14.53 -5.47 3.36
N LEU A 154 14.60 -4.14 3.27
CA LEU A 154 15.13 -3.30 4.34
C LEU A 154 14.21 -3.33 5.57
N TRP A 155 12.90 -3.24 5.36
CA TRP A 155 11.92 -3.29 6.45
C TRP A 155 11.96 -4.63 7.20
N ILE A 156 12.07 -5.74 6.46
CA ILE A 156 12.22 -7.09 7.03
C ILE A 156 13.51 -7.15 7.86
N ALA A 157 14.63 -6.70 7.32
CA ALA A 157 15.92 -6.71 8.01
C ALA A 157 15.90 -5.89 9.32
N GLN A 158 15.25 -4.72 9.31
CA GLN A 158 15.11 -3.88 10.51
C GLN A 158 14.32 -4.59 11.62
N ARG A 159 13.26 -5.31 11.26
CA ARG A 159 12.44 -6.04 12.24
C ARG A 159 13.09 -7.32 12.75
N LEU A 160 13.79 -8.06 11.88
CA LEU A 160 14.63 -9.17 12.32
C LEU A 160 15.66 -8.66 13.35
N SER A 161 16.32 -7.54 13.05
CA SER A 161 17.29 -6.94 13.98
C SER A 161 16.68 -6.55 15.31
N ALA A 162 15.43 -6.04 15.31
CA ALA A 162 14.73 -5.67 16.54
C ALA A 162 14.44 -6.85 17.48
N GLN A 163 14.35 -8.08 16.95
CA GLN A 163 14.23 -9.32 17.73
C GLN A 163 15.57 -10.05 17.91
N GLY A 164 16.70 -9.39 17.62
CA GLY A 164 18.04 -9.96 17.77
C GLY A 164 18.41 -10.98 16.70
N GLN A 165 17.72 -11.01 15.56
CA GLN A 165 18.02 -11.88 14.43
C GLN A 165 18.53 -11.08 13.22
N GLN A 166 19.25 -11.74 12.33
CA GLN A 166 19.74 -11.14 11.09
C GLN A 166 19.93 -12.21 10.01
N VAL A 167 20.01 -11.83 8.75
CA VAL A 167 20.42 -12.74 7.67
C VAL A 167 21.94 -12.76 7.51
N GLU A 168 22.46 -13.70 6.73
CA GLU A 168 23.89 -13.73 6.37
C GLU A 168 24.35 -12.40 5.73
N PRO A 169 25.58 -11.95 5.95
CA PRO A 169 26.07 -10.73 5.34
C PRO A 169 26.29 -10.88 3.82
N GLY A 170 26.33 -9.76 3.11
CA GLY A 170 26.65 -9.73 1.69
C GLY A 170 25.51 -10.18 0.78
N GLU A 171 25.86 -10.75 -0.37
CA GLU A 171 24.90 -11.08 -1.43
C GLU A 171 23.93 -12.20 -1.01
N ALA A 172 24.37 -13.15 -0.19
CA ALA A 172 23.54 -14.26 0.29
C ALA A 172 22.34 -13.75 1.13
N GLY A 173 22.59 -12.81 2.06
CA GLY A 173 21.51 -12.18 2.82
C GLY A 173 20.59 -11.32 1.98
N GLN A 174 21.13 -10.58 1.01
CA GLN A 174 20.32 -9.78 0.10
C GLN A 174 19.36 -10.66 -0.71
N ARG A 175 19.84 -11.80 -1.22
CA ARG A 175 19.00 -12.80 -1.92
C ARG A 175 17.94 -13.38 -0.98
N THR A 176 18.30 -13.68 0.27
CA THR A 176 17.38 -14.20 1.29
C THR A 176 16.27 -13.20 1.65
N LEU A 177 16.62 -11.93 1.84
CA LEU A 177 15.64 -10.87 2.10
C LEU A 177 14.76 -10.58 0.89
N ALA A 178 15.31 -10.69 -0.33
CA ALA A 178 14.53 -10.57 -1.56
C ALA A 178 13.53 -11.74 -1.70
N PHE A 179 13.96 -12.97 -1.41
CA PHE A 179 13.08 -14.13 -1.34
C PHE A 179 11.95 -13.93 -0.32
N PHE A 180 12.28 -13.47 0.90
CA PHE A 180 11.27 -13.20 1.91
C PHE A 180 10.30 -12.11 1.44
N ALA A 181 10.80 -10.98 0.93
CA ALA A 181 9.98 -9.89 0.40
C ALA A 181 9.01 -10.37 -0.70
N ASP A 182 9.44 -11.30 -1.55
CA ASP A 182 8.62 -11.90 -2.59
C ASP A 182 7.45 -12.74 -2.05
N ARG A 183 7.63 -13.40 -0.90
CA ARG A 183 6.60 -14.25 -0.26
C ARG A 183 5.56 -13.48 0.54
N VAL A 184 5.83 -12.22 0.86
CA VAL A 184 4.96 -11.40 1.73
C VAL A 184 4.53 -10.10 1.08
N GLU A 185 4.81 -9.94 -0.22
CA GLU A 185 4.53 -8.72 -0.97
C GLU A 185 3.05 -8.33 -0.81
N GLY A 186 2.79 -7.07 -0.46
CA GLY A 186 1.43 -6.54 -0.33
C GLY A 186 0.66 -7.01 0.91
N ASN A 187 1.27 -7.80 1.79
CA ASN A 187 0.67 -8.25 3.05
C ASN A 187 1.60 -7.98 4.24
N LEU A 188 1.68 -6.72 4.66
CA LEU A 188 2.63 -6.31 5.70
C LEU A 188 2.33 -6.94 7.07
N LEU A 189 1.05 -7.17 7.38
CA LEU A 189 0.65 -7.88 8.59
C LEU A 189 1.17 -9.32 8.59
N ALA A 190 0.99 -10.07 7.50
CA ALA A 190 1.54 -11.41 7.40
C ALA A 190 3.08 -11.39 7.43
N ALA A 191 3.71 -10.43 6.75
CA ALA A 191 5.16 -10.22 6.84
C ALA A 191 5.63 -10.07 8.30
N HIS A 192 4.91 -9.27 9.09
CA HIS A 192 5.21 -9.11 10.51
C HIS A 192 5.02 -10.42 11.29
N GLN A 193 3.95 -11.16 11.03
CA GLN A 193 3.68 -12.45 11.68
C GLN A 193 4.77 -13.49 11.36
N GLU A 194 5.21 -13.56 10.10
CA GLU A 194 6.29 -14.44 9.67
C GLU A 194 7.63 -14.09 10.36
N ILE A 195 7.91 -12.80 10.53
CA ILE A 195 9.10 -12.34 11.29
C ILE A 195 8.99 -12.76 12.76
N VAL A 196 7.85 -12.51 13.42
CA VAL A 196 7.65 -12.91 14.82
C VAL A 196 7.78 -14.43 14.96
N LYS A 197 7.23 -15.20 14.00
CA LYS A 197 7.33 -16.65 13.97
C LYS A 197 8.79 -17.13 13.89
N LEU A 198 9.63 -16.49 13.07
CA LEU A 198 11.08 -16.78 13.05
C LEU A 198 11.75 -16.54 14.41
N GLY A 199 11.34 -15.51 15.16
CA GLY A 199 11.82 -15.24 16.52
C GLY A 199 11.40 -16.30 17.55
N LEU A 200 10.28 -16.99 17.30
CA LEU A 200 9.81 -18.10 18.15
C LEU A 200 10.45 -19.45 17.78
N LEU A 201 10.76 -19.67 16.50
CA LEU A 201 11.33 -20.92 16.00
C LEU A 201 12.85 -21.02 16.16
N HIS A 202 13.55 -19.89 16.12
CA HIS A 202 15.00 -19.84 16.12
C HIS A 202 15.52 -18.84 17.17
N PRO A 203 16.65 -19.14 17.83
CA PRO A 203 17.26 -18.22 18.78
C PRO A 203 17.75 -16.93 18.10
N PRO A 204 18.05 -15.88 18.88
CA PRO A 204 18.77 -14.70 18.36
C PRO A 204 20.07 -15.09 17.66
N GLY A 205 20.40 -14.41 16.57
CA GLY A 205 21.58 -14.68 15.74
C GLY A 205 21.31 -14.66 14.24
N THR A 206 22.23 -15.24 13.47
CA THR A 206 22.12 -15.30 12.01
C THR A 206 21.19 -16.42 11.58
N LEU A 207 20.16 -16.10 10.81
CA LEU A 207 19.26 -17.03 10.14
C LEU A 207 19.86 -17.45 8.79
N THR A 208 19.87 -18.75 8.55
CA THR A 208 20.22 -19.34 7.25
C THR A 208 19.04 -19.20 6.28
N ILE A 209 19.33 -19.26 4.99
CA ILE A 209 18.28 -19.25 3.96
C ILE A 209 17.28 -20.40 4.14
N GLY A 210 17.76 -21.61 4.45
CA GLY A 210 16.88 -22.78 4.65
C GLY A 210 15.90 -22.61 5.81
N GLN A 211 16.33 -22.00 6.91
CA GLN A 211 15.43 -21.67 8.03
C GLN A 211 14.31 -20.70 7.62
N ILE A 212 14.63 -19.72 6.76
CA ILE A 212 13.64 -18.77 6.26
C ILE A 212 12.73 -19.46 5.24
N GLU A 213 13.25 -20.31 4.35
CA GLU A 213 12.46 -21.06 3.37
C GLU A 213 11.48 -22.04 4.04
N ASP A 214 11.91 -22.73 5.10
CA ASP A 214 11.09 -23.69 5.84
C ASP A 214 10.00 -22.99 6.68
N ALA A 215 10.31 -21.82 7.23
CA ALA A 215 9.37 -21.09 8.08
C ALA A 215 8.41 -20.21 7.27
N VAL A 216 8.87 -19.57 6.20
CA VAL A 216 8.11 -18.54 5.47
C VAL A 216 7.26 -19.14 4.37
N VAL A 217 5.95 -19.14 4.60
CA VAL A 217 4.95 -19.58 3.62
C VAL A 217 4.63 -18.43 2.66
N ASP A 218 4.18 -18.75 1.44
CA ASP A 218 3.68 -17.75 0.51
C ASP A 218 2.36 -17.16 1.01
N VAL A 219 2.40 -15.91 1.46
CA VAL A 219 1.28 -15.14 2.02
C VAL A 219 1.14 -13.78 1.33
N ALA A 220 1.76 -13.64 0.16
CA ALA A 220 1.70 -12.44 -0.64
C ALA A 220 0.26 -12.15 -1.03
N ARG A 221 -0.07 -10.85 -1.02
CA ARG A 221 -1.38 -10.36 -1.42
C ARG A 221 -1.22 -9.41 -2.59
N PHE A 222 -1.76 -9.78 -3.75
CA PHE A 222 -1.51 -9.05 -4.97
C PHE A 222 -2.64 -8.10 -5.33
N ASN A 223 -2.28 -7.02 -6.01
CA ASN A 223 -3.22 -6.04 -6.52
C ASN A 223 -3.14 -6.04 -8.05
N VAL A 224 -4.29 -6.05 -8.72
CA VAL A 224 -4.41 -5.98 -10.18
C VAL A 224 -3.62 -4.80 -10.77
N PHE A 225 -3.55 -3.65 -10.10
CA PHE A 225 -2.73 -2.52 -10.57
C PHE A 225 -1.22 -2.79 -10.52
N LYS A 226 -0.75 -3.58 -9.54
CA LYS A 226 0.66 -4.01 -9.47
C LYS A 226 0.98 -5.08 -10.52
N LEU A 227 -0.03 -5.85 -10.98
CA LEU A 227 0.13 -6.84 -12.06
C LEU A 227 0.59 -6.15 -13.34
N SER A 228 -0.02 -5.00 -13.70
CA SER A 228 0.39 -4.18 -14.84
C SER A 228 1.87 -3.86 -14.82
N GLU A 229 2.40 -3.39 -13.67
CA GLU A 229 3.82 -3.09 -13.55
C GLU A 229 4.70 -4.32 -13.69
N ALA A 230 4.33 -5.46 -13.10
CA ALA A 230 5.09 -6.71 -13.21
C ALA A 230 5.16 -7.22 -14.66
N VAL A 231 4.01 -7.21 -15.34
CA VAL A 231 3.86 -7.66 -16.73
C VAL A 231 4.65 -6.75 -17.67
N LEU A 232 4.45 -5.43 -17.61
CA LEU A 232 5.20 -4.46 -18.41
C LEU A 232 6.68 -4.41 -18.05
N SER A 233 7.05 -4.79 -16.82
CA SER A 233 8.45 -4.95 -16.44
C SER A 233 9.11 -6.17 -17.07
N GLY A 234 8.36 -7.11 -17.65
CA GLY A 234 8.87 -8.36 -18.21
C GLY A 234 9.26 -9.39 -17.15
N GLN A 235 8.75 -9.27 -15.93
CA GLN A 235 9.07 -10.16 -14.81
C GLN A 235 8.20 -11.42 -14.85
N ILE A 236 8.46 -12.33 -15.79
CA ILE A 236 7.62 -13.50 -16.10
C ILE A 236 7.24 -14.31 -14.85
N GLU A 237 8.22 -14.73 -14.04
CA GLU A 237 7.96 -15.55 -12.85
C GLU A 237 7.07 -14.83 -11.83
N ARG A 238 7.28 -13.52 -11.65
CA ARG A 238 6.43 -12.70 -10.79
C ARG A 238 5.02 -12.57 -11.37
N THR A 239 4.90 -12.28 -12.66
CA THR A 239 3.60 -12.17 -13.35
C THR A 239 2.77 -13.44 -13.14
N LEU A 240 3.36 -14.62 -13.33
CA LEU A 240 2.66 -15.88 -13.15
C LEU A 240 2.21 -16.08 -11.69
N ARG A 241 3.10 -15.83 -10.71
CA ARG A 241 2.74 -15.87 -9.28
C ARG A 241 1.62 -14.89 -8.93
N MET A 242 1.62 -13.69 -9.51
CA MET A 242 0.56 -12.71 -9.29
C MET A 242 -0.78 -13.16 -9.86
N ILE A 243 -0.80 -13.78 -11.04
CA ILE A 243 -2.02 -14.37 -11.61
C ILE A 243 -2.56 -15.47 -10.69
N ASP A 244 -1.70 -16.36 -10.22
CA ASP A 244 -2.08 -17.45 -9.30
C ASP A 244 -2.65 -16.92 -7.98
N GLY A 245 -2.00 -15.91 -7.38
CA GLY A 245 -2.46 -15.29 -6.15
C GLY A 245 -3.78 -14.55 -6.31
N LEU A 246 -3.95 -13.77 -7.38
CA LEU A 246 -5.23 -13.09 -7.67
C LEU A 246 -6.38 -14.11 -7.84
N GLN A 247 -6.11 -15.25 -8.51
CA GLN A 247 -7.08 -16.33 -8.63
C GLN A 247 -7.44 -16.94 -7.28
N ALA A 248 -6.44 -17.25 -6.45
CA ALA A 248 -6.63 -17.85 -5.13
C ALA A 248 -7.37 -16.91 -4.15
N GLU A 249 -7.16 -15.59 -4.27
CA GLU A 249 -7.87 -14.56 -3.52
C GLU A 249 -9.33 -14.36 -3.97
N GLY A 250 -9.74 -15.00 -5.08
CA GLY A 250 -11.10 -14.89 -5.62
C GLY A 250 -11.36 -13.57 -6.35
N GLU A 251 -10.32 -12.90 -6.86
CA GLU A 251 -10.47 -11.69 -7.66
C GLU A 251 -11.30 -11.95 -8.92
N ALA A 252 -11.97 -10.92 -9.42
CA ALA A 252 -12.77 -11.07 -10.62
C ALA A 252 -11.87 -11.21 -11.87
N ALA A 253 -11.94 -12.34 -12.58
CA ALA A 253 -11.18 -12.55 -13.83
C ALA A 253 -11.42 -11.43 -14.87
N VAL A 254 -12.63 -10.86 -14.90
CA VAL A 254 -12.99 -9.70 -15.74
C VAL A 254 -12.16 -8.46 -15.40
N LEU A 255 -11.87 -8.23 -14.12
CA LEU A 255 -11.07 -7.09 -13.67
C LEU A 255 -9.59 -7.25 -14.09
N VAL A 256 -9.06 -8.46 -13.95
CA VAL A 256 -7.70 -8.81 -14.40
C VAL A 256 -7.58 -8.67 -15.91
N HIS A 257 -8.55 -9.20 -16.66
CA HIS A 257 -8.64 -9.04 -18.11
C HIS A 257 -8.63 -7.58 -18.54
N TRP A 258 -9.47 -6.76 -17.91
CA TRP A 258 -9.57 -5.33 -18.19
C TRP A 258 -8.22 -4.63 -17.99
N ALA A 259 -7.53 -4.88 -16.88
CA ALA A 259 -6.24 -4.27 -16.60
C ALA A 259 -5.17 -4.62 -17.64
N LEU A 260 -5.05 -5.91 -18.00
CA LEU A 260 -4.13 -6.36 -19.05
C LEU A 260 -4.49 -5.74 -20.41
N THR A 261 -5.78 -5.65 -20.73
CA THR A 261 -6.26 -5.10 -22.00
C THR A 261 -6.00 -3.60 -22.12
N GLU A 262 -6.15 -2.84 -21.02
CA GLU A 262 -5.82 -1.41 -20.99
C GLU A 262 -4.32 -1.18 -21.27
N ASP A 263 -3.44 -2.02 -20.73
CA ASP A 263 -2.00 -1.97 -21.03
C ASP A 263 -1.72 -2.30 -22.52
N ILE A 264 -2.32 -3.36 -23.05
CA ILE A 264 -2.17 -3.79 -24.45
C ILE A 264 -2.65 -2.70 -25.41
N LEU A 265 -3.84 -2.15 -25.18
CA LEU A 265 -4.41 -1.09 -26.01
C LEU A 265 -3.59 0.20 -25.91
N GLY A 266 -3.13 0.55 -24.71
CA GLY A 266 -2.24 1.69 -24.49
C GLY A 266 -0.95 1.57 -25.30
N LEU A 267 -0.28 0.42 -25.24
CA LEU A 267 0.93 0.15 -26.03
C LEU A 267 0.64 0.20 -27.53
N TYR A 268 -0.45 -0.43 -28.00
CA TYR A 268 -0.83 -0.43 -29.41
C TYR A 268 -1.07 0.99 -29.93
N ARG A 269 -1.91 1.77 -29.26
CA ARG A 269 -2.19 3.17 -29.62
C ARG A 269 -0.93 4.02 -29.62
N ALA A 270 -0.06 3.85 -28.62
CA ALA A 270 1.19 4.57 -28.54
C ALA A 270 2.13 4.21 -29.70
N ARG A 271 2.27 2.93 -30.03
CA ARG A 271 3.10 2.48 -31.17
C ARG A 271 2.57 3.00 -32.50
N THR A 272 1.25 2.93 -32.74
CA THR A 272 0.63 3.47 -33.96
C THR A 272 0.85 4.98 -34.08
N ALA A 273 0.77 5.73 -32.98
CA ALA A 273 1.02 7.17 -32.97
C ALA A 273 2.49 7.50 -33.30
N LEU A 274 3.44 6.74 -32.75
CA LEU A 274 4.86 6.86 -33.06
C LEU A 274 5.16 6.54 -34.53
N ASP A 275 4.55 5.49 -35.07
CA ASP A 275 4.69 5.11 -36.49
C ASP A 275 4.10 6.18 -37.42
N GLY A 276 3.09 6.92 -36.94
CA GLY A 276 2.54 8.11 -37.59
C GLY A 276 3.40 9.38 -37.45
N GLY A 277 4.61 9.29 -36.89
CA GLY A 277 5.58 10.39 -36.79
C GLY A 277 5.42 11.29 -35.57
N LYS A 278 4.55 10.96 -34.61
CA LYS A 278 4.42 11.74 -33.37
C LYS A 278 5.62 11.48 -32.44
N PRO A 279 6.20 12.51 -31.79
CA PRO A 279 7.25 12.32 -30.78
C PRO A 279 6.74 11.58 -29.52
N LEU A 280 7.59 10.72 -28.95
CA LEU A 280 7.24 9.88 -27.78
C LEU A 280 6.68 10.65 -26.57
N PRO A 281 7.27 11.77 -26.11
CA PRO A 281 6.71 12.51 -24.97
C PRO A 281 5.28 13.01 -25.21
N MET A 282 4.97 13.40 -26.45
CA MET A 282 3.62 13.84 -26.82
C MET A 282 2.64 12.68 -26.80
N VAL A 283 3.05 11.51 -27.30
CA VAL A 283 2.25 10.29 -27.30
C VAL A 283 1.91 9.85 -25.86
N LEU A 284 2.89 9.81 -24.96
CA LEU A 284 2.67 9.40 -23.56
C LEU A 284 1.69 10.33 -22.84
N ARG A 285 1.80 11.64 -23.08
CA ARG A 285 0.87 12.64 -22.54
C ARG A 285 -0.54 12.48 -23.09
N GLU A 286 -0.70 12.32 -24.41
CA GLU A 286 -2.01 12.13 -25.05
C GLU A 286 -2.71 10.85 -24.56
N GLN A 287 -1.96 9.77 -24.38
CA GLN A 287 -2.45 8.48 -23.87
C GLN A 287 -2.61 8.45 -22.34
N ARG A 288 -2.35 9.57 -21.64
CA ARG A 288 -2.43 9.70 -20.18
C ARG A 288 -1.58 8.64 -19.43
N VAL A 289 -0.42 8.28 -19.98
CA VAL A 289 0.52 7.33 -19.38
C VAL A 289 1.48 8.09 -18.46
N TRP A 290 1.29 8.00 -17.15
CA TRP A 290 2.05 8.78 -16.16
C TRP A 290 2.77 7.87 -15.14
N GLY A 291 3.76 8.43 -14.45
CA GLY A 291 4.40 7.78 -13.31
C GLY A 291 5.27 6.58 -13.72
N PRO A 292 5.27 5.47 -12.95
CA PRO A 292 6.08 4.29 -13.26
C PRO A 292 5.83 3.71 -14.66
N ARG A 293 4.60 3.80 -15.17
CA ARG A 293 4.22 3.30 -16.51
C ARG A 293 4.90 4.06 -17.64
N GLU A 294 5.25 5.33 -17.46
CA GLU A 294 5.93 6.15 -18.47
C GLU A 294 7.27 5.51 -18.85
N ARG A 295 8.12 5.21 -17.86
CA ARG A 295 9.42 4.56 -18.04
C ARG A 295 9.30 3.17 -18.68
N LEU A 296 8.25 2.43 -18.33
CA LEU A 296 8.00 1.10 -18.90
C LEU A 296 7.63 1.21 -20.38
N PHE A 297 6.76 2.16 -20.74
CA PHE A 297 6.38 2.41 -22.13
C PHE A 297 7.58 2.90 -22.95
N GLU A 298 8.38 3.82 -22.42
CA GLU A 298 9.61 4.31 -23.06
C GLU A 298 10.59 3.18 -23.39
N ARG A 299 10.67 2.16 -22.53
CA ARG A 299 11.52 0.99 -22.73
C ARG A 299 10.97 0.01 -23.77
N ILE A 300 9.67 -0.26 -23.74
CA ILE A 300 9.01 -1.29 -24.57
C ILE A 300 8.78 -0.80 -26.01
N LEU A 301 8.30 0.44 -26.18
CA LEU A 301 7.83 0.95 -27.47
C LEU A 301 8.89 0.97 -28.58
N PRO A 302 10.17 1.36 -28.33
CA PRO A 302 11.20 1.37 -29.38
C PRO A 302 11.48 -0.01 -29.98
N HIS A 303 11.18 -1.07 -29.23
CA HIS A 303 11.58 -2.43 -29.51
C HIS A 303 10.43 -3.33 -29.97
N THR A 304 9.21 -2.80 -29.97
CA THR A 304 7.99 -3.57 -30.24
C THR A 304 7.35 -3.09 -31.53
N ARG A 305 7.02 -4.01 -32.45
CA ARG A 305 6.36 -3.67 -33.72
C ARG A 305 4.84 -3.58 -33.55
N ALA A 306 4.19 -2.69 -34.30
CA ALA A 306 2.73 -2.55 -34.31
C ALA A 306 2.00 -3.88 -34.58
N ALA A 307 2.51 -4.72 -35.48
CA ALA A 307 1.94 -6.03 -35.77
C ALA A 307 1.96 -7.00 -34.58
N ALA A 308 2.96 -6.92 -33.70
CA ALA A 308 3.00 -7.74 -32.49
C ALA A 308 1.94 -7.29 -31.47
N LEU A 309 1.80 -5.97 -31.29
CA LEU A 309 0.78 -5.40 -30.43
C LEU A 309 -0.63 -5.63 -30.97
N ALA A 310 -0.83 -5.58 -32.28
CA ALA A 310 -2.11 -5.91 -32.91
C ALA A 310 -2.54 -7.37 -32.65
N ARG A 311 -1.58 -8.31 -32.65
CA ARG A 311 -1.86 -9.70 -32.24
C ARG A 311 -2.28 -9.79 -30.78
N LEU A 312 -1.59 -9.08 -29.88
CA LEU A 312 -1.99 -9.03 -28.46
C LEU A 312 -3.39 -8.44 -28.28
N VAL A 313 -3.78 -7.42 -29.06
CA VAL A 313 -5.15 -6.89 -29.06
C VAL A 313 -6.18 -7.96 -29.48
N ALA A 314 -5.89 -8.72 -30.54
CA ALA A 314 -6.77 -9.81 -30.98
C ALA A 314 -6.87 -10.93 -29.93
N HIS A 315 -5.75 -11.26 -29.29
CA HIS A 315 -5.71 -12.23 -28.19
C HIS A 315 -6.50 -11.74 -26.97
N ALA A 316 -6.35 -10.47 -26.58
CA ALA A 316 -7.14 -9.86 -25.51
C ALA A 316 -8.64 -9.93 -25.79
N SER A 317 -9.07 -9.70 -27.04
CA SER A 317 -10.47 -9.89 -27.45
C SER A 317 -10.93 -11.34 -27.37
N THR A 318 -10.04 -12.30 -27.66
CA THR A 318 -10.35 -13.73 -27.54
C THR A 318 -10.54 -14.11 -26.07
N VAL A 319 -9.65 -13.64 -25.20
CA VAL A 319 -9.71 -13.87 -23.76
C VAL A 319 -10.93 -13.20 -23.12
N ASP A 320 -11.36 -12.03 -23.58
CA ASP A 320 -12.62 -11.39 -23.12
C ASP A 320 -13.81 -12.34 -23.30
N GLY A 321 -13.90 -12.97 -24.47
CA GLY A 321 -14.91 -13.98 -24.76
C GLY A 321 -14.84 -15.17 -23.81
N ILE A 322 -13.63 -15.72 -23.58
CA ILE A 322 -13.41 -16.87 -22.71
C ILE A 322 -13.78 -16.56 -21.25
N VAL A 323 -13.35 -15.40 -20.74
CA VAL A 323 -13.71 -14.94 -19.39
C VAL A 323 -15.22 -14.76 -19.24
N LYS A 324 -15.94 -14.46 -20.34
CA LYS A 324 -17.41 -14.37 -20.40
C LYS A 324 -18.10 -15.71 -20.76
N GLY A 325 -17.35 -16.80 -20.85
CA GLY A 325 -17.88 -18.16 -21.06
C GLY A 325 -17.93 -18.65 -22.51
N LEU A 326 -17.38 -17.91 -23.47
CA LEU A 326 -17.23 -18.36 -24.85
C LEU A 326 -16.07 -19.36 -24.99
N ARG A 327 -16.17 -20.27 -25.95
CA ARG A 327 -15.11 -21.24 -26.24
C ARG A 327 -14.31 -20.81 -27.45
N HIS A 328 -13.00 -21.06 -27.42
CA HIS A 328 -12.13 -20.85 -28.57
C HIS A 328 -11.22 -22.07 -28.77
N PRO A 329 -11.06 -22.60 -29.99
CA PRO A 329 -10.39 -23.89 -30.23
C PRO A 329 -8.88 -23.86 -29.96
N GLN A 330 -8.23 -22.71 -30.11
CA GLN A 330 -6.77 -22.55 -29.95
C GLN A 330 -6.36 -21.94 -28.61
N TRP A 331 -7.29 -21.78 -27.67
CA TRP A 331 -7.06 -21.15 -26.38
C TRP A 331 -7.57 -22.04 -25.23
N PRO A 332 -7.03 -21.88 -24.01
CA PRO A 332 -7.59 -22.52 -22.83
C PRO A 332 -9.08 -22.19 -22.69
N GLN A 333 -9.87 -23.17 -22.23
CA GLN A 333 -11.30 -22.96 -21.98
C GLN A 333 -11.56 -22.31 -20.62
N ASP A 334 -10.64 -22.48 -19.68
CA ASP A 334 -10.69 -21.80 -18.39
C ASP A 334 -10.20 -20.35 -18.54
N GLY A 335 -10.95 -19.41 -17.94
CA GLY A 335 -10.67 -17.97 -18.05
C GLY A 335 -9.35 -17.58 -17.41
N TRP A 336 -8.94 -18.21 -16.31
CA TRP A 336 -7.68 -17.91 -15.63
C TRP A 336 -6.49 -18.46 -16.38
N GLU A 337 -6.59 -19.66 -16.95
CA GLU A 337 -5.53 -20.19 -17.82
C GLU A 337 -5.39 -19.37 -19.12
N ALA A 338 -6.49 -18.86 -19.67
CA ALA A 338 -6.45 -17.93 -20.79
C ALA A 338 -5.79 -16.59 -20.40
N LEU A 339 -6.10 -16.05 -19.22
CA LEU A 339 -5.45 -14.85 -18.69
C LEU A 339 -3.96 -15.05 -18.43
N ARG A 340 -3.56 -16.20 -17.85
CA ARG A 340 -2.17 -16.59 -17.64
C ARG A 340 -1.39 -16.53 -18.96
N ARG A 341 -1.94 -17.13 -20.01
CA ARG A 341 -1.32 -17.11 -21.34
C ARG A 341 -1.21 -15.70 -21.89
N LEU A 342 -2.26 -14.88 -21.81
CA LEU A 342 -2.23 -13.50 -22.30
C LEU A 342 -1.19 -12.65 -21.56
N ALA A 343 -1.14 -12.77 -20.22
CA ALA A 343 -0.17 -12.08 -19.38
C ALA A 343 1.26 -12.49 -19.72
N LEU A 344 1.49 -13.79 -19.98
CA LEU A 344 2.78 -14.32 -20.41
C LEU A 344 3.21 -13.76 -21.78
N GLU A 345 2.31 -13.75 -22.77
CA GLU A 345 2.60 -13.21 -24.09
C GLU A 345 2.92 -11.71 -24.05
N LEU A 346 2.19 -10.94 -23.22
CA LEU A 346 2.50 -9.53 -23.00
C LEU A 346 3.84 -9.35 -22.27
N ALA A 347 4.11 -10.12 -21.21
CA ALA A 347 5.36 -10.04 -20.47
C ALA A 347 6.57 -10.41 -21.33
N GLN A 348 6.46 -11.42 -22.19
CA GLN A 348 7.48 -11.79 -23.17
C GLN A 348 7.71 -10.68 -24.21
N THR A 349 6.64 -10.05 -24.67
CA THR A 349 6.73 -8.89 -25.58
C THR A 349 7.47 -7.73 -24.90
N ALA A 350 7.20 -7.50 -23.61
CA ALA A 350 7.89 -6.47 -22.82
C ALA A 350 9.34 -6.84 -22.47
N GLN A 351 9.64 -8.13 -22.29
CA GLN A 351 10.98 -8.65 -21.98
C GLN A 351 11.89 -8.72 -23.21
N GLY A 352 11.31 -8.96 -24.40
CA GLY A 352 11.99 -9.29 -25.65
C GLY A 352 12.97 -8.27 -26.21
N ASN A 353 13.41 -7.28 -25.42
CA ASN A 353 14.60 -6.45 -25.65
C ASN A 353 15.12 -5.75 -24.37
N ALA A 354 14.98 -6.36 -23.19
CA ALA A 354 15.81 -5.97 -22.03
C ALA A 354 17.23 -6.52 -22.25
N PRO A 355 18.32 -5.75 -21.99
CA PRO A 355 19.65 -6.34 -21.97
C PRO A 355 19.61 -7.48 -20.95
N VAL A 356 19.98 -8.69 -21.40
CA VAL A 356 20.17 -9.84 -20.52
C VAL A 356 21.17 -9.39 -19.47
N ALA A 357 20.70 -9.12 -18.25
CA ALA A 357 21.58 -9.00 -17.11
C ALA A 357 22.35 -10.32 -17.07
N SER A 358 23.65 -10.23 -17.39
CA SER A 358 24.57 -11.34 -17.42
C SER A 358 24.38 -12.16 -16.15
N ARG A 359 23.87 -13.40 -16.28
CA ARG A 359 24.11 -14.42 -15.28
C ARG A 359 25.62 -14.59 -15.18
N ARG A 360 26.22 -14.06 -14.12
CA ARG A 360 27.53 -14.44 -13.62
C ARG A 360 27.44 -14.57 -12.11
#